data_AF-A0A452HRR2-F1
#
_entry.id   AF-A0A452HRR2-F1
#
_cell.length_a   1.000
_cell.length_b   1.000
_cell.length_c   1.000
_cell.angle_alpha   90.00
_cell.angle_beta   90.00
_cell.angle_gamma   90.00
#
_symmetry.space_group_name_H-M   'P 1'
#
loop_
_entity.id
_entity.type
_entity.pdbx_description
1 polymer ?
#
loop_
_entity_poly.entity_id
_entity_poly.type
_entity_poly.pdbx_seq_one_letter_code
_entity_poly.pdbx_strand_id
1 'polypeptide(L)'
;MQCCSSSVATKSAVIGLQACGLVSQSAVLCVLIVCVLFQEAKCGYVIILMALFWCMEVLPLGVTALFPVVLFPLMNIMDSTKVCMEYLKDSNMLFLGGLMVAIAVEHWNLHKRIALRVLLIVGVRPALLIMGFMSVTAFLSMWISNTATTAMMIPIAQAVLDQLHKSEQETSPVGHVAESINKAFELIGVIASNPTLEEKHLTFCKGMSLSVCYAASIGGIATLTGSTPNLVMKGQMDALFPTNNNVVNFASWFMFAFPTMLLLLALSWIWLQIMFLGFDFRKNLGFGANASMKAKQKMAYRIIKDEHKKLGSMRFAEIAVTVLFLILVVLWFTRDPGFIPGWATNVFNKNGESYVTDATVVMFISLLMFLIPSEIPTYLYSTKQIPVLPALLDWKTVNQKMPWNIVILLGGGFALAKGSEESGLSEWLGSKLTPLQNMSSPIIVLLLCLLVATFTECTSNVATTTLFLPILAAMAQTICLNPLYVMLPCTLSASLAFMLPVATPPNAIAFSYGQLKVIDMVSTGSVLNILGVLTIMLAINTWGYPLFDLNHFPVWANSTSTQHLETKSPRC
;
A
#
# COMPACT_ATOMS: atom_id res chain seq x y z
N MET A 1 20.63 10.74 14.53
CA MET A 1 20.60 10.96 13.06
C MET A 1 21.99 10.90 12.40
N GLN A 2 23.13 11.10 13.10
CA GLN A 2 24.46 11.01 12.46
C GLN A 2 25.07 9.60 12.33
N CYS A 3 24.72 8.62 13.17
CA CYS A 3 25.27 7.25 13.03
C CYS A 3 24.63 6.40 11.90
N CYS A 4 23.44 6.76 11.39
CA CYS A 4 22.86 6.07 10.23
C CYS A 4 23.47 6.51 8.91
N SER A 5 24.01 7.74 8.83
CA SER A 5 24.53 8.28 7.57
C SER A 5 25.86 7.64 7.15
N SER A 6 26.69 7.23 8.10
CA SER A 6 27.99 6.63 7.79
C SER A 6 27.87 5.16 7.36
N SER A 7 26.97 4.38 7.97
CA SER A 7 26.77 2.97 7.62
C SER A 7 26.08 2.77 6.24
N VAL A 8 25.20 3.69 5.85
CA VAL A 8 24.53 3.69 4.54
C VAL A 8 25.48 4.09 3.41
N ALA A 9 26.41 5.03 3.66
CA ALA A 9 27.40 5.46 2.68
C ALA A 9 28.41 4.35 2.34
N THR A 10 28.89 3.60 3.34
CA THR A 10 29.85 2.51 3.13
C THR A 10 29.22 1.28 2.46
N LYS A 11 27.95 0.96 2.76
CA LYS A 11 27.21 -0.10 2.06
C LYS A 11 26.94 0.27 0.60
N SER A 12 26.59 1.53 0.31
CA SER A 12 26.35 2.00 -1.05
C SER A 12 27.62 1.94 -1.92
N ALA A 13 28.80 2.19 -1.35
CA ALA A 13 30.07 2.12 -2.07
C ALA A 13 30.51 0.68 -2.40
N VAL A 14 30.29 -0.28 -1.50
CA VAL A 14 30.64 -1.70 -1.72
C VAL A 14 29.65 -2.37 -2.67
N ILE A 15 28.36 -2.07 -2.55
CA ILE A 15 27.33 -2.52 -3.51
C ILE A 15 27.58 -1.88 -4.88
N GLY A 16 28.00 -0.61 -4.94
CA GLY A 16 28.37 0.06 -6.19
C GLY A 16 29.54 -0.59 -6.92
N LEU A 17 30.57 -1.06 -6.22
CA LEU A 17 31.70 -1.78 -6.85
C LEU A 17 31.32 -3.20 -7.32
N GLN A 18 30.50 -3.93 -6.56
CA GLN A 18 30.02 -5.26 -6.95
C GLN A 18 28.98 -5.18 -8.08
N ALA A 19 28.12 -4.16 -8.07
CA ALA A 19 27.23 -3.81 -9.16
C ALA A 19 28.01 -3.44 -10.42
N CYS A 20 29.08 -2.65 -10.33
CA CYS A 20 29.90 -2.30 -11.49
C CYS A 20 30.55 -3.55 -12.13
N GLY A 21 30.94 -4.54 -11.32
CA GLY A 21 31.43 -5.85 -11.79
C GLY A 21 30.36 -6.71 -12.46
N LEU A 22 29.15 -6.79 -11.88
CA LEU A 22 28.01 -7.52 -12.46
C LEU A 22 27.44 -6.83 -13.71
N VAL A 23 27.38 -5.50 -13.73
CA VAL A 23 26.94 -4.70 -14.89
C VAL A 23 27.96 -4.77 -16.01
N SER A 24 29.26 -4.78 -15.70
CA SER A 24 30.34 -5.01 -16.66
C SER A 24 30.26 -6.41 -17.29
N GLN A 25 30.11 -7.47 -16.47
CA GLN A 25 29.99 -8.84 -16.98
C GLN A 25 28.67 -9.10 -17.72
N SER A 26 27.57 -8.47 -17.29
CA SER A 26 26.28 -8.52 -17.99
C SER A 26 26.34 -7.75 -19.31
N ALA A 27 26.88 -6.53 -19.33
CA ALA A 27 26.98 -5.70 -20.53
C ALA A 27 27.86 -6.33 -21.61
N VAL A 28 28.97 -6.99 -21.23
CA VAL A 28 29.87 -7.67 -22.18
C VAL A 28 29.22 -8.94 -22.76
N LEU A 29 28.42 -9.68 -21.99
CA LEU A 29 27.63 -10.81 -22.51
C LEU A 29 26.44 -10.33 -23.38
N CYS A 30 25.91 -9.14 -23.09
CA CYS A 30 24.75 -8.54 -23.76
C CYS A 30 25.05 -7.96 -25.14
N VAL A 31 26.21 -7.31 -25.33
CA VAL A 31 26.60 -6.83 -26.67
C VAL A 31 26.74 -7.98 -27.67
N LEU A 32 27.08 -9.19 -27.21
CA LEU A 32 27.23 -10.38 -28.06
C LEU A 32 25.87 -11.02 -28.46
N ILE A 33 24.84 -10.91 -27.63
CA ILE A 33 23.48 -11.44 -27.88
C ILE A 33 22.64 -10.44 -28.71
N VAL A 34 22.93 -9.14 -28.57
CA VAL A 34 22.20 -8.01 -29.18
C VAL A 34 22.24 -7.98 -30.72
N CYS A 35 23.20 -8.66 -31.37
CA CYS A 35 23.31 -8.61 -32.83
C CYS A 35 22.43 -9.61 -33.61
N VAL A 36 21.72 -10.56 -32.97
CA VAL A 36 21.13 -11.72 -33.73
C VAL A 36 19.65 -12.04 -33.44
N LEU A 37 18.97 -11.46 -32.44
CA LEU A 37 17.66 -11.99 -31.99
C LEU A 37 16.40 -11.16 -32.31
N PHE A 38 15.29 -11.89 -32.44
CA PHE A 38 13.91 -11.47 -32.66
C PHE A 38 13.45 -10.32 -31.72
N GLN A 39 12.47 -9.54 -32.15
CA GLN A 39 11.95 -8.37 -31.42
C GLN A 39 11.45 -8.72 -30.00
N GLU A 40 10.83 -9.89 -29.85
CA GLU A 40 10.37 -10.46 -28.58
C GLU A 40 11.53 -10.63 -27.57
N ALA A 41 12.67 -11.16 -28.01
CA ALA A 41 13.83 -11.43 -27.16
C ALA A 41 14.50 -10.14 -26.67
N LYS A 42 14.50 -9.08 -27.50
CA LYS A 42 15.00 -7.76 -27.10
C LYS A 42 14.17 -7.15 -25.96
N CYS A 43 12.85 -7.25 -26.07
CA CYS A 43 11.95 -6.79 -25.00
C CYS A 43 12.09 -7.65 -23.74
N GLY A 44 12.13 -8.98 -23.88
CA GLY A 44 12.35 -9.90 -22.77
C GLY A 44 13.66 -9.65 -22.03
N TYR A 45 14.71 -9.28 -22.76
CA TYR A 45 15.98 -8.86 -22.17
C TYR A 45 15.84 -7.64 -21.26
N VAL A 46 15.17 -6.57 -21.73
CA VAL A 46 14.95 -5.37 -20.91
C VAL A 46 14.13 -5.68 -19.67
N ILE A 47 13.10 -6.52 -19.79
CA ILE A 47 12.29 -6.97 -18.64
C ILE A 47 13.14 -7.75 -17.64
N ILE A 48 13.93 -8.73 -18.08
CA ILE A 48 14.80 -9.52 -17.20
C ILE A 48 15.85 -8.62 -16.54
N LEU A 49 16.44 -7.68 -17.30
CA LEU A 49 17.40 -6.73 -16.77
C LEU A 49 16.78 -5.87 -15.66
N MET A 50 15.60 -5.28 -15.92
CA MET A 50 14.87 -4.49 -14.93
C MET A 50 14.44 -5.34 -13.73
N ALA A 51 14.00 -6.57 -13.95
CA ALA A 51 13.64 -7.52 -12.91
C ALA A 51 14.83 -7.79 -11.97
N LEU A 52 15.99 -8.13 -12.52
CA LEU A 52 17.21 -8.38 -11.74
C LEU A 52 17.64 -7.13 -10.96
N PHE A 53 17.56 -5.94 -11.58
CA PHE A 53 17.91 -4.69 -10.92
C PHE A 53 16.93 -4.30 -9.81
N TRP A 54 15.63 -4.56 -9.99
CA TRP A 54 14.63 -4.35 -8.95
C TRP A 54 14.75 -5.37 -7.82
N CYS A 55 15.02 -6.64 -8.12
CA CYS A 55 15.20 -7.69 -7.11
C CYS A 55 16.48 -7.48 -6.27
N MET A 56 17.57 -7.07 -6.93
CA MET A 56 18.87 -6.88 -6.27
C MET A 56 19.05 -5.44 -5.75
N GLU A 57 18.10 -4.55 -6.01
CA GLU A 57 18.14 -3.11 -5.70
C GLU A 57 19.50 -2.45 -6.05
N VAL A 58 20.09 -2.85 -7.19
CA VAL A 58 21.41 -2.37 -7.63
C VAL A 58 21.40 -0.87 -7.88
N LEU A 59 20.29 -0.36 -8.42
CA LEU A 59 20.02 1.07 -8.60
C LEU A 59 18.70 1.41 -7.90
N PRO A 60 18.48 2.69 -7.52
CA PRO A 60 17.19 3.14 -7.00
C PRO A 60 16.06 2.77 -7.95
N LEU A 61 14.92 2.30 -7.42
CA LEU A 61 13.80 1.77 -8.21
C LEU A 61 13.36 2.70 -9.35
N GLY A 62 13.29 4.01 -9.08
CA GLY A 62 12.92 5.02 -10.08
C GLY A 62 13.96 5.23 -11.19
N VAL A 63 15.24 4.97 -10.93
CA VAL A 63 16.31 5.05 -11.95
C VAL A 63 16.25 3.82 -12.86
N THR A 64 16.11 2.63 -12.28
CA THR A 64 15.88 1.39 -13.05
C THR A 64 14.62 1.52 -13.91
N ALA A 65 13.57 2.18 -13.38
CA ALA A 65 12.35 2.41 -14.13
C ALA A 65 12.54 3.23 -15.40
N LEU A 66 13.59 4.07 -15.52
CA LEU A 66 13.88 4.85 -16.72
C LEU A 66 14.57 4.04 -17.83
N PHE A 67 14.95 2.78 -17.58
CA PHE A 67 15.60 1.93 -18.58
C PHE A 67 14.84 1.82 -19.91
N PRO A 68 13.49 1.68 -19.93
CA PRO A 68 12.73 1.64 -21.18
C PRO A 68 12.91 2.89 -22.04
N VAL A 69 13.07 4.09 -21.44
CA VAL A 69 13.26 5.36 -22.17
C VAL A 69 14.53 5.32 -23.04
N VAL A 70 15.57 4.62 -22.57
CA VAL A 70 16.85 4.50 -23.27
C VAL A 70 16.89 3.25 -24.14
N LEU A 71 16.53 2.10 -23.57
CA LEU A 71 16.73 0.79 -24.19
C LEU A 71 15.70 0.48 -25.28
N PHE A 72 14.45 0.89 -25.14
CA PHE A 72 13.44 0.57 -26.16
C PHE A 72 13.68 1.25 -27.50
N PRO A 73 14.02 2.56 -27.56
CA PRO A 73 14.40 3.19 -28.82
C PRO A 73 15.71 2.62 -29.37
N LEU A 74 16.72 2.40 -28.51
CA LEU A 74 18.02 1.87 -28.93
C LEU A 74 17.91 0.46 -29.55
N MET A 75 17.00 -0.37 -29.03
CA MET A 75 16.78 -1.74 -29.51
C MET A 75 15.76 -1.84 -30.66
N ASN A 76 15.19 -0.71 -31.08
CA ASN A 76 14.12 -0.61 -32.08
C ASN A 76 12.85 -1.39 -31.70
N ILE A 77 12.46 -1.30 -30.43
CA ILE A 77 11.22 -1.88 -29.89
C ILE A 77 10.07 -0.86 -30.02
N MET A 78 10.32 0.39 -29.59
CA MET A 78 9.32 1.45 -29.56
C MET A 78 9.97 2.83 -29.72
N ASP A 79 9.29 3.73 -30.43
CA ASP A 79 9.71 5.12 -30.62
C ASP A 79 9.81 5.88 -29.29
N SER A 80 10.82 6.75 -29.16
CA SER A 80 11.06 7.53 -27.93
C SER A 80 9.86 8.36 -27.48
N THR A 81 9.13 8.98 -28.42
CA THR A 81 7.91 9.75 -28.11
C THR A 81 6.83 8.87 -27.51
N LYS A 82 6.63 7.66 -28.05
CA LYS A 82 5.65 6.70 -27.52
C LYS A 82 6.05 6.25 -26.12
N VAL A 83 7.32 5.90 -25.92
CA VAL A 83 7.82 5.50 -24.59
C VAL A 83 7.64 6.61 -23.56
N CYS A 84 7.92 7.87 -23.91
CA CYS A 84 7.76 8.99 -22.98
C CYS A 84 6.28 9.26 -22.62
N MET A 85 5.34 9.06 -23.55
CA MET A 85 3.90 9.22 -23.26
C MET A 85 3.41 8.22 -22.21
N GLU A 86 4.01 7.03 -22.12
CA GLU A 86 3.68 6.03 -21.11
C GLU A 86 3.94 6.53 -19.67
N TYR A 87 4.84 7.49 -19.47
CA TYR A 87 5.14 8.04 -18.14
C TYR A 87 4.11 9.06 -17.64
N LEU A 88 3.30 9.63 -18.53
CA LEU A 88 2.33 10.69 -18.20
C LEU A 88 0.88 10.25 -18.43
N LYS A 89 0.60 8.96 -18.21
CA LYS A 89 -0.77 8.41 -18.28
C LYS A 89 -1.69 8.93 -17.18
N ASP A 90 -2.99 8.84 -17.43
CA ASP A 90 -4.07 9.24 -16.51
C ASP A 90 -3.90 8.66 -15.10
N SER A 91 -3.55 7.36 -15.00
CA SER A 91 -3.34 6.69 -13.72
C SER A 91 -2.16 7.27 -12.92
N ASN A 92 -1.14 7.81 -13.60
CA ASN A 92 -0.04 8.50 -12.92
C ASN A 92 -0.49 9.88 -12.39
N MET A 93 -1.37 10.58 -13.13
CA MET A 93 -1.98 11.83 -12.65
C MET A 93 -2.93 11.59 -11.46
N LEU A 94 -3.69 10.48 -11.47
CA LEU A 94 -4.49 10.03 -10.32
C LEU A 94 -3.61 9.83 -9.09
N PHE A 95 -2.45 9.18 -9.26
CA PHE A 95 -1.50 8.97 -8.16
C PHE A 95 -0.91 10.29 -7.64
N LEU A 96 -0.46 11.16 -8.54
CA LEU A 96 0.10 12.47 -8.17
C LEU A 96 -0.91 13.31 -7.38
N GLY A 97 -2.16 13.40 -7.86
CA GLY A 97 -3.22 14.10 -7.14
C GLY A 97 -3.53 13.45 -5.78
N GLY A 98 -3.62 12.12 -5.72
CA GLY A 98 -3.87 11.40 -4.47
C GLY A 98 -2.79 11.66 -3.41
N LEU A 99 -1.51 11.66 -3.82
CA LEU A 99 -0.39 12.00 -2.94
C LEU A 99 -0.42 13.45 -2.48
N MET A 100 -0.80 14.41 -3.33
CA MET A 100 -0.94 15.81 -2.92
C MET A 100 -1.99 15.97 -1.82
N VAL A 101 -3.14 15.32 -1.97
CA VAL A 101 -4.20 15.31 -0.95
C VAL A 101 -3.72 14.65 0.35
N ALA A 102 -3.02 13.51 0.25
CA ALA A 102 -2.44 12.84 1.41
C ALA A 102 -1.40 13.72 2.13
N ILE A 103 -0.54 14.41 1.40
CA ILE A 103 0.45 15.36 1.93
C ILE A 103 -0.24 16.52 2.65
N ALA A 104 -1.36 17.04 2.13
CA ALA A 104 -2.14 18.09 2.79
C ALA A 104 -2.74 17.60 4.13
N VAL A 105 -3.32 16.40 4.14
CA VAL A 105 -3.85 15.75 5.36
C VAL A 105 -2.75 15.51 6.40
N GLU A 106 -1.53 15.18 5.94
CA GLU A 106 -0.35 15.02 6.79
C GLU A 106 0.13 16.37 7.36
N HIS A 107 0.30 17.38 6.50
CA HIS A 107 0.81 18.70 6.86
C HIS A 107 -0.02 19.37 7.96
N TRP A 108 -1.34 19.22 7.90
CA TRP A 108 -2.26 19.78 8.90
C TRP A 108 -2.52 18.87 10.12
N ASN A 109 -1.80 17.75 10.26
CA ASN A 109 -1.95 16.79 11.36
C ASN A 109 -3.39 16.26 11.55
N LEU A 110 -4.22 16.35 10.52
CA LEU A 110 -5.63 15.92 10.56
C LEU A 110 -5.74 14.42 10.85
N HIS A 111 -4.88 13.63 10.20
CA HIS A 111 -4.75 12.20 10.42
C HIS A 111 -4.49 11.83 11.89
N LYS A 112 -3.59 12.53 12.59
CA LYS A 112 -3.32 12.31 14.04
C LYS A 112 -4.56 12.59 14.89
N ARG A 113 -5.33 13.65 14.57
CA ARG A 113 -6.56 13.99 15.29
C ARG A 113 -7.63 12.90 15.10
N ILE A 114 -7.85 12.45 13.87
CA ILE A 114 -8.80 11.38 13.57
C ILE A 114 -8.39 10.10 14.31
N ALA A 115 -7.11 9.75 14.27
CA ALA A 115 -6.57 8.56 14.93
C ALA A 115 -6.87 8.52 16.43
N LEU A 116 -6.49 9.59 17.14
CA LEU A 116 -6.68 9.69 18.59
C LEU A 116 -8.17 9.73 18.96
N ARG A 117 -9.01 10.40 18.16
CA ARG A 117 -10.45 10.45 18.41
C ARG A 117 -11.09 9.07 18.30
N VAL A 118 -10.72 8.27 17.31
CA VAL A 118 -11.22 6.90 17.16
C VAL A 118 -10.70 6.00 18.28
N LEU A 119 -9.42 6.10 18.67
CA LEU A 119 -8.88 5.37 19.82
C LEU A 119 -9.61 5.70 21.14
N LEU A 120 -10.05 6.94 21.33
CA LEU A 120 -10.88 7.33 22.47
C LEU A 120 -12.29 6.71 22.45
N ILE A 121 -12.83 6.39 21.27
CA ILE A 121 -14.16 5.77 21.11
C ILE A 121 -14.09 4.25 21.34
N VAL A 122 -13.09 3.58 20.75
CA VAL A 122 -12.94 2.11 20.85
C VAL A 122 -12.63 1.65 22.28
N GLY A 123 -11.97 2.51 23.07
CA GLY A 123 -11.61 2.22 24.46
C GLY A 123 -10.29 1.45 24.58
N VAL A 124 -9.94 1.07 25.81
CA VAL A 124 -8.54 0.79 26.18
C VAL A 124 -8.33 -0.61 26.79
N ARG A 125 -9.26 -1.55 26.53
CA ARG A 125 -9.08 -2.95 26.96
C ARG A 125 -8.01 -3.61 26.09
N PRO A 126 -7.12 -4.48 26.57
CA PRO A 126 -6.02 -5.02 25.77
C PRO A 126 -6.41 -5.59 24.39
N ALA A 127 -7.48 -6.40 24.31
CA ALA A 127 -7.97 -6.93 23.03
C ALA A 127 -8.62 -5.85 22.13
N LEU A 128 -9.39 -4.94 22.73
CA LEU A 128 -9.99 -3.80 22.03
C LEU A 128 -8.97 -2.74 21.65
N LEU A 129 -7.84 -2.68 22.37
CA LEU A 129 -6.75 -1.75 22.13
C LEU A 129 -6.01 -2.18 20.86
N ILE A 130 -5.67 -3.47 20.74
CA ILE A 130 -5.12 -4.03 19.51
C ILE A 130 -6.12 -3.82 18.36
N MET A 131 -7.41 -4.16 18.55
CA MET A 131 -8.45 -3.92 17.54
C MET A 131 -8.54 -2.44 17.14
N GLY A 132 -8.47 -1.53 18.12
CA GLY A 132 -8.54 -0.09 17.91
C GLY A 132 -7.34 0.42 17.12
N PHE A 133 -6.12 0.02 17.51
CA PHE A 133 -4.92 0.34 16.75
C PHE A 133 -4.96 -0.24 15.34
N MET A 134 -5.36 -1.51 15.16
CA MET A 134 -5.50 -2.12 13.83
C MET A 134 -6.54 -1.39 12.96
N SER A 135 -7.73 -1.12 13.51
CA SER A 135 -8.82 -0.48 12.75
C SER A 135 -8.47 0.94 12.34
N VAL A 136 -7.88 1.72 13.25
CA VAL A 136 -7.45 3.09 12.95
C VAL A 136 -6.29 3.09 11.96
N THR A 137 -5.33 2.19 12.14
CA THR A 137 -4.19 2.09 11.21
C THR A 137 -4.66 1.70 9.82
N ALA A 138 -5.54 0.71 9.70
CA ALA A 138 -6.10 0.30 8.41
C ALA A 138 -6.92 1.43 7.75
N PHE A 139 -7.74 2.14 8.52
CA PHE A 139 -8.51 3.28 8.02
C PHE A 139 -7.61 4.41 7.51
N LEU A 140 -6.54 4.75 8.23
CA LEU A 140 -5.60 5.78 7.78
C LEU A 140 -4.83 5.33 6.53
N SER A 141 -4.40 4.07 6.49
CA SER A 141 -3.63 3.51 5.39
C SER A 141 -4.42 3.39 4.08
N MET A 142 -5.75 3.44 4.14
CA MET A 142 -6.61 3.55 2.97
C MET A 142 -6.41 4.90 2.24
N TRP A 143 -6.03 5.96 2.93
CA TRP A 143 -5.97 7.31 2.35
C TRP A 143 -4.56 7.88 2.29
N ILE A 144 -3.68 7.35 3.14
CA ILE A 144 -2.30 7.78 3.32
C ILE A 144 -1.40 6.57 3.05
N SER A 145 -0.17 6.80 2.62
CA SER A 145 0.78 5.70 2.41
C SER A 145 0.96 4.81 3.65
N ASN A 146 1.13 3.51 3.42
CA ASN A 146 1.36 2.52 4.48
C ASN A 146 2.54 2.91 5.38
N THR A 147 3.64 3.37 4.78
CA THR A 147 4.86 3.80 5.49
C THR A 147 4.59 4.95 6.45
N ALA A 148 3.92 6.01 6.00
CA ALA A 148 3.63 7.18 6.83
C ALA A 148 2.66 6.82 7.97
N THR A 149 1.66 5.99 7.68
CA THR A 149 0.70 5.52 8.68
C THR A 149 1.40 4.72 9.78
N THR A 150 2.27 3.76 9.43
CA THR A 150 3.02 2.98 10.41
C THR A 150 4.02 3.83 11.21
N ALA A 151 4.75 4.74 10.54
CA ALA A 151 5.70 5.64 11.18
C ALA A 151 5.05 6.53 12.26
N MET A 152 3.79 6.92 12.06
CA MET A 152 3.03 7.67 13.06
C MET A 152 2.48 6.76 14.17
N MET A 153 1.86 5.64 13.81
CA MET A 153 1.09 4.83 14.74
C MET A 153 1.96 4.04 15.72
N ILE A 154 3.17 3.64 15.32
CA ILE A 154 4.07 2.86 16.18
C ILE A 154 4.53 3.64 17.41
N PRO A 155 5.08 4.87 17.30
CA PRO A 155 5.44 5.66 18.49
C PRO A 155 4.25 5.91 19.43
N ILE A 156 3.03 6.09 18.89
CA ILE A 156 1.82 6.24 19.70
C ILE A 156 1.50 4.94 20.44
N ALA A 157 1.57 3.80 19.76
CA ALA A 157 1.35 2.49 20.35
C ALA A 157 2.37 2.22 21.47
N GLN A 158 3.65 2.50 21.23
CA GLN A 158 4.72 2.35 22.23
C GLN A 158 4.51 3.25 23.46
N ALA A 159 4.17 4.52 23.25
CA ALA A 159 3.90 5.44 24.35
C ALA A 159 2.74 4.95 25.24
N VAL A 160 1.72 4.31 24.66
CA VAL A 160 0.63 3.69 25.42
C VAL A 160 1.10 2.42 26.15
N LEU A 161 1.92 1.59 25.50
CA LEU A 161 2.45 0.34 26.08
C LEU A 161 3.41 0.56 27.25
N ASP A 162 4.31 1.53 27.15
CA ASP A 162 5.29 1.85 28.20
C ASP A 162 4.60 2.32 29.47
N GLN A 163 3.51 3.06 29.32
CA GLN A 163 2.73 3.54 30.45
C GLN A 163 1.89 2.44 31.09
N LEU A 164 1.35 1.52 30.28
CA LEU A 164 0.70 0.32 30.81
C LEU A 164 1.67 -0.52 31.65
N HIS A 165 2.94 -0.62 31.24
CA HIS A 165 3.97 -1.31 32.00
C HIS A 165 4.30 -0.64 33.33
N LYS A 166 4.50 0.68 33.33
CA LYS A 166 4.80 1.45 34.56
C LYS A 166 3.70 1.27 35.60
N SER A 167 2.44 1.32 35.17
CA SER A 167 1.31 1.04 36.05
C SER A 167 1.31 -0.39 36.60
N GLU A 168 1.77 -1.38 35.84
CA GLU A 168 1.85 -2.77 36.28
C GLU A 168 2.91 -2.99 37.36
N GLN A 169 4.04 -2.29 37.26
CA GLN A 169 5.06 -2.29 38.29
C GLN A 169 4.54 -1.66 39.59
N GLU A 170 3.82 -0.53 39.50
CA GLU A 170 3.25 0.16 40.67
C GLU A 170 2.13 -0.64 41.38
N THR A 171 1.39 -1.49 40.66
CA THR A 171 0.26 -2.27 41.23
C THR A 171 0.69 -3.64 41.77
N SER A 172 1.96 -4.02 41.61
CA SER A 172 2.48 -5.30 42.12
C SER A 172 2.65 -5.23 43.66
N PRO A 173 2.28 -6.28 44.42
CA PRO A 173 2.10 -6.23 45.87
C PRO A 173 3.41 -6.20 46.71
N VAL A 174 4.47 -5.58 46.20
CA VAL A 174 5.74 -5.40 46.94
C VAL A 174 5.77 -4.08 47.72
N GLY A 175 4.87 -3.14 47.42
CA GLY A 175 4.88 -1.78 47.98
C GLY A 175 4.28 -1.58 49.38
N HIS A 176 3.69 -2.58 50.02
CA HIS A 176 2.96 -2.39 51.30
C HIS A 176 3.58 -3.04 52.54
N VAL A 177 4.82 -3.56 52.49
CA VAL A 177 5.48 -4.15 53.69
C VAL A 177 6.84 -3.52 54.03
N ALA A 178 7.37 -2.59 53.25
CA ALA A 178 8.77 -2.15 53.42
C ALA A 178 8.94 -0.71 53.93
N GLU A 179 8.13 -0.25 54.89
CA GLU A 179 8.34 1.07 55.52
C GLU A 179 9.32 1.02 56.72
N SER A 180 10.07 -0.06 56.93
CA SER A 180 10.93 -0.15 58.13
C SER A 180 12.27 -0.89 58.02
N ILE A 181 12.87 -1.09 56.83
CA ILE A 181 14.28 -1.55 56.75
C ILE A 181 15.00 -0.85 55.59
N ASN A 182 15.60 0.30 55.89
CA ASN A 182 16.33 1.14 54.93
C ASN A 182 17.77 0.66 54.67
N LYS A 183 18.24 0.91 53.44
CA LYS A 183 19.63 1.04 52.94
C LYS A 183 20.48 -0.17 52.56
N ALA A 184 20.13 -1.41 52.90
CA ALA A 184 20.82 -2.59 52.31
C ALA A 184 20.09 -3.18 51.08
N PHE A 185 18.85 -2.76 50.83
CA PHE A 185 17.97 -3.33 49.81
C PHE A 185 18.06 -2.62 48.44
N GLU A 186 18.70 -1.44 48.35
CA GLU A 186 18.83 -0.70 47.08
C GLU A 186 19.73 -1.41 46.06
N LEU A 187 20.63 -2.31 46.48
CA LEU A 187 21.43 -3.13 45.56
C LEU A 187 20.72 -4.44 45.15
N ILE A 188 19.69 -4.86 45.89
CA ILE A 188 18.89 -6.07 45.62
C ILE A 188 17.63 -5.73 44.80
N GLY A 189 17.14 -4.49 44.89
CA GLY A 189 15.98 -4.00 44.13
C GLY A 189 16.17 -3.96 42.61
N VAL A 190 17.40 -4.10 42.11
CA VAL A 190 17.69 -4.22 40.67
C VAL A 190 17.58 -5.67 40.16
N ILE A 191 17.57 -6.67 41.05
CA ILE A 191 17.62 -8.11 40.70
C ILE A 191 16.22 -8.76 40.75
N ALA A 192 15.22 -8.10 41.31
CA ALA A 192 13.87 -8.64 41.46
C ALA A 192 12.86 -8.08 40.43
N SER A 193 13.26 -7.83 39.19
CA SER A 193 12.25 -7.79 38.11
C SER A 193 11.70 -9.21 37.98
N ASN A 194 10.38 -9.39 38.14
CA ASN A 194 9.75 -10.69 37.88
C ASN A 194 9.98 -11.02 36.39
N PRO A 195 10.83 -12.00 36.03
CA PRO A 195 11.19 -12.25 34.62
C PRO A 195 9.95 -12.59 33.79
N THR A 196 8.94 -13.18 34.44
CA THR A 196 7.65 -13.53 33.83
C THR A 196 6.74 -12.34 33.50
N LEU A 197 6.92 -11.17 34.14
CA LEU A 197 6.14 -9.96 33.84
C LEU A 197 6.77 -9.17 32.70
N GLU A 198 8.10 -9.04 32.70
CA GLU A 198 8.84 -8.40 31.59
C GLU A 198 8.68 -9.18 30.29
N GLU A 199 8.73 -10.52 30.33
CA GLU A 199 8.53 -11.36 29.15
C GLU A 199 7.11 -11.24 28.57
N LYS A 200 6.08 -11.11 29.43
CA LYS A 200 4.69 -10.86 29.01
C LYS A 200 4.52 -9.48 28.39
N HIS A 201 5.13 -8.45 28.98
CA HIS A 201 5.09 -7.09 28.44
C HIS A 201 5.79 -7.01 27.08
N LEU A 202 6.95 -7.64 26.94
CA LEU A 202 7.68 -7.71 25.68
C LEU A 202 6.85 -8.42 24.60
N THR A 203 6.23 -9.55 24.94
CA THR A 203 5.34 -10.30 24.03
C THR A 203 4.16 -9.43 23.56
N PHE A 204 3.56 -8.66 24.47
CA PHE A 204 2.47 -7.74 24.12
C PHE A 204 2.95 -6.56 23.24
N CYS A 205 4.16 -6.02 23.50
CA CYS A 205 4.75 -4.96 22.67
C CYS A 205 5.05 -5.43 21.25
N LYS A 206 5.58 -6.65 21.10
CA LYS A 206 5.77 -7.30 19.81
C LYS A 206 4.44 -7.45 19.07
N GLY A 207 3.43 -8.00 19.74
CA GLY A 207 2.10 -8.20 19.16
C GLY A 207 1.45 -6.90 18.70
N MET A 208 1.54 -5.83 19.49
CA MET A 208 1.02 -4.51 19.11
C MET A 208 1.77 -3.91 17.92
N SER A 209 3.10 -4.01 17.89
CA SER A 209 3.91 -3.48 16.78
C SER A 209 3.58 -4.19 15.46
N LEU A 210 3.43 -5.52 15.50
CA LEU A 210 2.99 -6.33 14.36
C LEU A 210 1.56 -6.01 13.92
N SER A 211 0.67 -5.80 14.89
CA SER A 211 -0.71 -5.41 14.62
C SER A 211 -0.79 -4.11 13.83
N VAL A 212 0.04 -3.11 14.17
CA VAL A 212 0.11 -1.84 13.44
C VAL A 212 0.70 -2.02 12.04
N CYS A 213 1.84 -2.70 11.85
CA CYS A 213 2.41 -2.82 10.51
C CYS A 213 1.53 -3.65 9.55
N TYR A 214 0.97 -4.77 10.03
CA TYR A 214 0.09 -5.59 9.21
C TYR A 214 -1.22 -4.87 8.88
N ALA A 215 -1.81 -4.14 9.84
CA ALA A 215 -3.00 -3.35 9.58
C ALA A 215 -2.77 -2.22 8.57
N ALA A 216 -1.58 -1.61 8.54
CA ALA A 216 -1.25 -0.62 7.53
C ALA A 216 -1.24 -1.25 6.12
N SER A 217 -0.52 -2.36 5.94
CA SER A 217 -0.48 -3.07 4.65
C SER A 217 -1.86 -3.57 4.21
N ILE A 218 -2.66 -4.12 5.13
CA ILE A 218 -4.04 -4.57 4.86
C ILE A 218 -4.95 -3.38 4.51
N GLY A 219 -4.87 -2.27 5.24
CA GLY A 219 -5.69 -1.08 4.99
C GLY A 219 -5.44 -0.46 3.60
N GLY A 220 -4.18 -0.48 3.15
CA GLY A 220 -3.79 0.06 1.85
C GLY A 220 -4.42 -0.65 0.65
N ILE A 221 -4.97 -1.86 0.81
CA ILE A 221 -5.59 -2.57 -0.32
C ILE A 221 -6.96 -2.02 -0.70
N ALA A 222 -7.65 -1.35 0.23
CA ALA A 222 -9.08 -1.07 0.10
C ALA A 222 -9.46 0.00 -0.94
N THR A 223 -8.55 0.92 -1.25
CA THR A 223 -8.74 2.02 -2.21
C THR A 223 -7.61 2.03 -3.23
N LEU A 224 -7.88 2.59 -4.41
CA LEU A 224 -6.85 2.73 -5.44
C LEU A 224 -5.63 3.52 -4.94
N THR A 225 -5.85 4.61 -4.19
CA THR A 225 -4.76 5.46 -3.70
C THR A 225 -4.05 4.95 -2.44
N GLY A 226 -4.56 3.91 -1.79
CA GLY A 226 -4.01 3.41 -0.52
C GLY A 226 -2.64 2.76 -0.69
N SER A 227 -2.48 1.92 -1.71
CA SER A 227 -1.24 1.20 -2.00
C SER A 227 -0.87 1.31 -3.48
N THR A 228 0.40 1.57 -3.76
CA THR A 228 0.88 1.75 -5.14
C THR A 228 0.59 0.58 -6.09
N PRO A 229 0.68 -0.72 -5.71
CA PRO A 229 0.25 -1.84 -6.55
C PRO A 229 -1.14 -1.67 -7.16
N ASN A 230 -2.09 -1.08 -6.44
CA ASN A 230 -3.46 -0.89 -6.91
C ASN A 230 -3.49 0.07 -8.12
N LEU A 231 -2.66 1.12 -8.08
CA LEU A 231 -2.51 2.07 -9.18
C LEU A 231 -1.71 1.51 -10.34
N VAL A 232 -0.69 0.67 -10.06
CA VAL A 232 0.01 -0.09 -11.12
C VAL A 232 -1.02 -0.90 -11.88
N MET A 233 -1.85 -1.68 -11.19
CA MET A 233 -2.87 -2.50 -11.84
C MET A 233 -3.82 -1.66 -12.67
N LYS A 234 -4.36 -0.57 -12.12
CA LYS A 234 -5.28 0.30 -12.85
C LYS A 234 -4.63 0.86 -14.13
N GLY A 235 -3.40 1.37 -14.04
CA GLY A 235 -2.73 1.91 -15.22
C GLY A 235 -2.24 0.87 -16.22
N GLN A 236 -1.86 -0.32 -15.75
CA GLN A 236 -1.53 -1.46 -16.61
C GLN A 236 -2.76 -1.94 -17.37
N MET A 237 -3.89 -2.03 -16.69
CA MET A 237 -5.17 -2.39 -17.27
C MET A 237 -5.59 -1.38 -18.36
N ASP A 238 -5.43 -0.08 -18.11
CA ASP A 238 -5.75 0.97 -19.11
C ASP A 238 -4.72 1.01 -20.25
N ALA A 239 -3.47 0.62 -20.00
CA ALA A 239 -2.43 0.54 -21.02
C ALA A 239 -2.58 -0.66 -21.95
N LEU A 240 -2.86 -1.83 -21.38
CA LEU A 240 -2.99 -3.09 -22.11
C LEU A 240 -4.37 -3.23 -22.78
N PHE A 241 -5.40 -2.60 -22.21
CA PHE A 241 -6.77 -2.67 -22.71
C PHE A 241 -7.40 -1.27 -22.84
N PRO A 242 -7.04 -0.48 -23.87
CA PRO A 242 -7.54 0.89 -24.03
C PRO A 242 -9.06 0.99 -24.19
N THR A 243 -9.72 -0.06 -24.70
CA THR A 243 -11.17 -0.14 -24.93
C THR A 243 -11.96 -0.66 -23.73
N ASN A 244 -11.33 -0.77 -22.55
CA ASN A 244 -11.94 -1.35 -21.34
C ASN A 244 -13.09 -0.53 -20.73
N ASN A 245 -13.48 0.61 -21.32
CA ASN A 245 -14.53 1.51 -20.83
C ASN A 245 -14.47 1.83 -19.32
N ASN A 246 -13.26 1.89 -18.74
CA ASN A 246 -13.04 2.20 -17.32
C ASN A 246 -13.77 1.25 -16.34
N VAL A 247 -13.89 -0.03 -16.69
CA VAL A 247 -14.55 -1.07 -15.85
C VAL A 247 -14.03 -1.08 -14.41
N VAL A 248 -12.72 -0.91 -14.23
CA VAL A 248 -12.10 -0.70 -12.91
C VAL A 248 -11.96 0.81 -12.68
N ASN A 249 -12.86 1.38 -11.90
CA ASN A 249 -12.82 2.77 -11.45
C ASN A 249 -12.69 2.83 -9.91
N PHE A 250 -12.58 4.03 -9.34
CA PHE A 250 -12.44 4.17 -7.89
C PHE A 250 -13.57 3.46 -7.11
N ALA A 251 -14.81 3.59 -7.57
CA ALA A 251 -15.97 2.99 -6.91
C ALA A 251 -15.98 1.45 -7.04
N SER A 252 -15.77 0.90 -8.24
CA SER A 252 -15.77 -0.54 -8.46
C SER A 252 -14.59 -1.23 -7.78
N TRP A 253 -13.41 -0.59 -7.74
CA TRP A 253 -12.29 -1.06 -6.92
C TRP A 253 -12.66 -1.10 -5.44
N PHE A 254 -13.22 -0.01 -4.90
CA PHE A 254 -13.60 0.06 -3.49
C PHE A 254 -14.63 -1.02 -3.15
N MET A 255 -15.65 -1.22 -3.98
CA MET A 255 -16.67 -2.26 -3.77
C MET A 255 -16.08 -3.68 -3.73
N PHE A 256 -15.01 -3.93 -4.49
CA PHE A 256 -14.30 -5.21 -4.46
C PHE A 256 -13.34 -5.35 -3.27
N ALA A 257 -12.49 -4.34 -3.06
CA ALA A 257 -11.35 -4.42 -2.17
C ALA A 257 -11.68 -4.07 -0.71
N PHE A 258 -12.66 -3.18 -0.46
CA PHE A 258 -13.05 -2.80 0.90
C PHE A 258 -13.61 -3.98 1.72
N PRO A 259 -14.56 -4.80 1.21
CA PRO A 259 -15.00 -6.00 1.93
C PRO A 259 -13.86 -7.00 2.17
N THR A 260 -12.98 -7.17 1.17
CA THR A 260 -11.79 -8.02 1.26
C THR A 260 -10.86 -7.57 2.38
N MET A 261 -10.61 -6.26 2.47
CA MET A 261 -9.81 -5.63 3.52
C MET A 261 -10.42 -5.81 4.91
N LEU A 262 -11.73 -5.59 5.07
CA LEU A 262 -12.41 -5.80 6.35
C LEU A 262 -12.32 -7.25 6.82
N LEU A 263 -12.55 -8.20 5.91
CA LEU A 263 -12.46 -9.63 6.23
C LEU A 263 -11.03 -10.03 6.61
N LEU A 264 -10.04 -9.61 5.83
CA LEU A 264 -8.64 -9.89 6.11
C LEU A 264 -8.17 -9.25 7.43
N LEU A 265 -8.59 -8.02 7.70
CA LEU A 265 -8.28 -7.31 8.95
C LEU A 265 -8.89 -8.03 10.16
N ALA A 266 -10.13 -8.51 10.05
CA ALA A 266 -10.78 -9.29 11.11
C ALA A 266 -10.08 -10.62 11.35
N LEU A 267 -9.72 -11.36 10.28
CA LEU A 267 -8.97 -12.61 10.38
C LEU A 267 -7.58 -12.40 10.99
N SER A 268 -6.92 -11.32 10.59
CA SER A 268 -5.61 -10.93 11.12
C SER A 268 -5.69 -10.56 12.59
N TRP A 269 -6.74 -9.83 12.98
CA TRP A 269 -6.99 -9.51 14.37
C TRP A 269 -7.19 -10.77 15.20
N ILE A 270 -8.05 -11.71 14.75
CA ILE A 270 -8.27 -12.99 15.45
C ILE A 270 -6.96 -13.78 15.58
N TRP A 271 -6.17 -13.88 14.51
CA TRP A 271 -4.90 -14.58 14.51
C TRP A 271 -3.90 -13.99 15.50
N LEU A 272 -3.70 -12.67 15.47
CA LEU A 272 -2.79 -11.97 16.39
C LEU A 272 -3.28 -12.04 17.84
N GLN A 273 -4.60 -12.00 18.07
CA GLN A 273 -5.16 -12.22 19.41
C GLN A 273 -4.82 -13.61 19.95
N ILE A 274 -5.01 -14.66 19.15
CA ILE A 274 -4.71 -16.04 19.55
C ILE A 274 -3.23 -16.20 19.88
N MET A 275 -2.35 -15.65 19.03
CA MET A 275 -0.91 -15.82 19.21
C MET A 275 -0.36 -15.04 20.42
N PHE A 276 -0.79 -13.81 20.66
CA PHE A 276 -0.21 -12.94 21.69
C PHE A 276 -0.99 -12.90 23.00
N LEU A 277 -2.30 -13.21 23.00
CA LEU A 277 -3.15 -13.22 24.21
C LEU A 277 -3.77 -14.59 24.53
N GLY A 278 -3.56 -15.61 23.69
CA GLY A 278 -4.10 -16.96 23.88
C GLY A 278 -5.59 -17.10 23.53
N PHE A 279 -6.14 -18.29 23.76
CA PHE A 279 -7.50 -18.68 23.35
C PHE A 279 -8.65 -18.16 24.24
N ASP A 280 -8.34 -17.48 25.36
CA ASP A 280 -9.35 -17.04 26.34
C ASP A 280 -10.08 -15.75 25.91
N PHE A 281 -10.80 -15.81 24.79
CA PHE A 281 -11.53 -14.66 24.22
C PHE A 281 -12.44 -13.96 25.22
N ARG A 282 -13.14 -14.72 26.08
CA ARG A 282 -14.08 -14.16 27.08
C ARG A 282 -13.38 -13.27 28.11
N LYS A 283 -12.18 -13.67 28.54
CA LYS A 283 -11.34 -12.90 29.48
C LYS A 283 -10.68 -11.71 28.76
N ASN A 284 -10.24 -11.91 27.52
CA ASN A 284 -9.60 -10.89 26.69
C ASN A 284 -10.56 -9.75 26.29
N LEU A 285 -11.84 -10.08 26.03
CA LEU A 285 -12.93 -9.11 25.77
C LEU A 285 -13.39 -8.37 27.03
N GLY A 286 -12.96 -8.81 28.22
CA GLY A 286 -13.18 -8.11 29.49
C GLY A 286 -14.39 -8.57 30.30
N PHE A 287 -14.96 -9.75 30.01
CA PHE A 287 -15.90 -10.37 30.95
C PHE A 287 -15.13 -10.90 32.16
N GLY A 288 -15.36 -10.31 33.34
CA GLY A 288 -14.62 -10.62 34.57
C GLY A 288 -13.45 -9.68 34.89
N ALA A 289 -13.46 -8.43 34.38
CA ALA A 289 -12.37 -7.47 34.61
C ALA A 289 -12.25 -7.04 36.09
N ASN A 290 -11.12 -7.42 36.72
CA ASN A 290 -10.75 -7.03 38.08
C ASN A 290 -10.51 -5.51 38.21
N ALA A 291 -10.61 -4.97 39.43
CA ALA A 291 -10.41 -3.54 39.72
C ALA A 291 -9.06 -2.99 39.20
N SER A 292 -7.98 -3.77 39.32
CA SER A 292 -6.65 -3.44 38.78
C SER A 292 -6.67 -3.24 37.26
N MET A 293 -7.41 -4.07 36.51
CA MET A 293 -7.50 -3.96 35.05
C MET A 293 -8.32 -2.73 34.61
N LYS A 294 -9.34 -2.35 35.37
CA LYS A 294 -10.09 -1.10 35.14
C LYS A 294 -9.24 0.14 35.43
N ALA A 295 -8.37 0.10 36.44
CA ALA A 295 -7.43 1.18 36.73
C ALA A 295 -6.45 1.40 35.57
N LYS A 296 -5.86 0.32 35.04
CA LYS A 296 -4.97 0.35 33.85
C LYS A 296 -5.65 0.97 32.63
N GLN A 297 -6.88 0.56 32.34
CA GLN A 297 -7.68 1.10 31.23
C GLN A 297 -7.92 2.61 31.38
N LYS A 298 -8.21 3.07 32.59
CA LYS A 298 -8.44 4.50 32.88
C LYS A 298 -7.17 5.33 32.67
N MET A 299 -5.99 4.78 32.98
CA MET A 299 -4.71 5.45 32.76
C MET A 299 -4.32 5.52 31.28
N ALA A 300 -4.40 4.41 30.55
CA ALA A 300 -4.11 4.42 29.12
C ALA A 300 -5.12 5.30 28.34
N TYR A 301 -6.39 5.37 28.78
CA TYR A 301 -7.36 6.35 28.26
C TYR A 301 -6.92 7.80 28.51
N ARG A 302 -6.39 8.08 29.70
CA ARG A 302 -5.90 9.42 30.06
C ARG A 302 -4.75 9.85 29.15
N ILE A 303 -3.84 8.96 28.78
CA ILE A 303 -2.72 9.27 27.88
C ILE A 303 -3.20 9.62 26.47
N ILE A 304 -4.09 8.80 25.91
CA ILE A 304 -4.67 9.08 24.57
C ILE A 304 -5.43 10.41 24.63
N LYS A 305 -6.15 10.68 25.72
CA LYS A 305 -6.87 11.94 25.93
C LYS A 305 -5.93 13.13 26.07
N ASP A 306 -4.81 12.98 26.76
CA ASP A 306 -3.83 14.03 26.96
C ASP A 306 -3.07 14.32 25.66
N GLU A 307 -2.71 13.30 24.87
CA GLU A 307 -2.19 13.48 23.49
C GLU A 307 -3.21 14.17 22.58
N HIS A 308 -4.50 13.82 22.67
CA HIS A 308 -5.54 14.51 21.91
C HIS A 308 -5.68 15.98 22.36
N LYS A 309 -5.58 16.26 23.66
CA LYS A 309 -5.65 17.64 24.17
C LYS A 309 -4.49 18.51 23.68
N LYS A 310 -3.29 17.93 23.50
CA LYS A 310 -2.13 18.65 22.93
C LYS A 310 -2.38 19.20 21.53
N LEU A 311 -3.30 18.62 20.76
CA LEU A 311 -3.66 19.10 19.42
C LEU A 311 -4.54 20.36 19.41
N GLY A 312 -5.09 20.79 20.56
CA GLY A 312 -5.95 21.97 20.63
C GLY A 312 -7.26 21.88 19.84
N SER A 313 -7.94 23.01 19.66
CA SER A 313 -9.14 23.13 18.81
C SER A 313 -8.81 23.00 17.32
N MET A 314 -9.74 22.45 16.54
CA MET A 314 -9.58 22.36 15.08
C MET A 314 -9.37 23.75 14.47
N ARG A 315 -8.27 23.91 13.73
CA ARG A 315 -8.00 25.13 12.95
C ARG A 315 -8.85 25.16 11.68
N PHE A 316 -9.04 26.35 11.09
CA PHE A 316 -9.76 26.50 9.82
C PHE A 316 -9.19 25.60 8.73
N ALA A 317 -7.86 25.54 8.58
CA ALA A 317 -7.21 24.67 7.62
C ALA A 317 -7.54 23.18 7.78
N GLU A 318 -7.62 22.67 9.01
CA GLU A 318 -8.00 21.27 9.26
C GLU A 318 -9.44 20.99 8.80
N ILE A 319 -10.35 21.94 9.04
CA ILE A 319 -11.74 21.85 8.61
C ILE A 319 -11.83 21.93 7.09
N ALA A 320 -11.13 22.88 6.47
CA ALA A 320 -11.12 23.04 5.02
C ALA A 320 -10.58 21.80 4.30
N VAL A 321 -9.46 21.22 4.77
CA VAL A 321 -8.91 19.96 4.25
C VAL A 321 -9.90 18.81 4.45
N THR A 322 -10.57 18.72 5.61
CA THR A 322 -11.60 17.70 5.85
C THR A 322 -12.76 17.83 4.87
N VAL A 323 -13.25 19.05 4.63
CA VAL A 323 -14.34 19.32 3.69
C VAL A 323 -13.93 18.97 2.26
N LEU A 324 -12.75 19.41 1.81
CA LEU A 324 -12.23 19.08 0.48
C LEU A 324 -12.02 17.57 0.29
N PHE A 325 -11.54 16.89 1.32
CA PHE A 325 -11.40 15.44 1.31
C PHE A 325 -12.75 14.72 1.22
N LEU A 326 -13.77 15.17 1.97
CA LEU A 326 -15.12 14.63 1.86
C LEU A 326 -15.72 14.89 0.47
N ILE A 327 -15.51 16.08 -0.10
CA ILE A 327 -15.93 16.41 -1.46
C ILE A 327 -15.24 15.48 -2.47
N LEU A 328 -13.92 15.25 -2.34
CA LEU A 328 -13.18 14.32 -3.19
C LEU A 328 -13.79 12.92 -3.18
N VAL A 329 -14.05 12.37 -1.98
CA VAL A 329 -14.66 11.04 -1.82
C VAL A 329 -16.05 11.02 -2.47
N VAL A 330 -16.90 12.00 -2.21
CA VAL A 330 -18.23 12.09 -2.83
C VAL A 330 -18.13 12.15 -4.35
N LEU A 331 -17.23 12.97 -4.90
CA LEU A 331 -17.05 13.10 -6.35
C LEU A 331 -16.58 11.79 -6.99
N TRP A 332 -15.64 11.06 -6.38
CA TRP A 332 -15.21 9.74 -6.88
C TRP A 332 -16.34 8.72 -6.89
N PHE A 333 -17.10 8.58 -5.81
CA PHE A 333 -18.19 7.60 -5.73
C PHE A 333 -19.38 7.95 -6.62
N THR A 334 -19.62 9.24 -6.87
CA THR A 334 -20.74 9.70 -7.73
C THR A 334 -20.34 9.88 -9.20
N ARG A 335 -19.06 9.71 -9.56
CA ARG A 335 -18.53 9.93 -10.91
C ARG A 335 -19.16 8.99 -11.93
N ASP A 336 -19.00 7.69 -11.68
CA ASP A 336 -19.58 6.63 -12.49
C ASP A 336 -19.82 5.37 -11.63
N PRO A 337 -20.86 5.38 -10.78
CA PRO A 337 -21.10 4.31 -9.82
C PRO A 337 -21.53 2.98 -10.45
N GLY A 338 -21.79 2.92 -11.76
CA GLY A 338 -22.16 1.71 -12.51
C GLY A 338 -23.63 1.28 -12.37
N PHE A 339 -24.30 1.59 -11.25
CA PHE A 339 -25.73 1.27 -11.05
C PHE A 339 -26.69 2.41 -11.44
N ILE A 340 -26.21 3.65 -11.44
CA ILE A 340 -26.93 4.87 -11.87
C ILE A 340 -25.97 5.66 -12.75
N PRO A 341 -26.44 6.34 -13.82
CA PRO A 341 -25.57 7.22 -14.59
C PRO A 341 -25.03 8.34 -13.70
N GLY A 342 -23.71 8.34 -13.49
CA GLY A 342 -23.03 9.30 -12.63
C GLY A 342 -22.97 10.71 -13.23
N TRP A 343 -22.48 11.67 -12.45
CA TRP A 343 -22.41 13.06 -12.91
C TRP A 343 -21.48 13.24 -14.10
N ALA A 344 -20.41 12.43 -14.21
CA ALA A 344 -19.51 12.47 -15.35
C ALA A 344 -20.22 12.02 -16.63
N THR A 345 -20.99 10.95 -16.55
CA THR A 345 -21.75 10.40 -17.68
C THR A 345 -22.87 11.35 -18.15
N ASN A 346 -23.58 11.99 -17.21
CA ASN A 346 -24.70 12.87 -17.55
C ASN A 346 -24.26 14.23 -18.12
N VAL A 347 -23.16 14.79 -17.60
CA VAL A 347 -22.75 16.17 -17.91
C VAL A 347 -21.68 16.20 -19.00
N PHE A 348 -20.71 15.28 -18.97
CA PHE A 348 -19.48 15.40 -19.76
C PHE A 348 -19.26 14.26 -20.77
N ASN A 349 -19.59 13.00 -20.44
CA ASN A 349 -19.34 11.86 -21.33
C ASN A 349 -20.53 11.59 -22.27
N LYS A 350 -20.96 12.60 -23.02
CA LYS A 350 -21.93 12.38 -24.11
C LYS A 350 -21.20 11.75 -25.29
N ASN A 351 -21.75 10.67 -25.85
CA ASN A 351 -21.27 9.94 -27.03
C ASN A 351 -20.15 8.90 -26.81
N GLY A 352 -19.97 8.37 -25.60
CA GLY A 352 -19.07 7.23 -25.35
C GLY A 352 -17.59 7.58 -25.19
N GLU A 353 -17.23 8.87 -25.23
CA GLU A 353 -15.89 9.35 -24.90
C GLU A 353 -15.84 9.76 -23.42
N SER A 354 -14.94 9.12 -22.65
CA SER A 354 -14.73 9.43 -21.23
C SER A 354 -13.78 10.61 -21.05
N TYR A 355 -14.27 11.83 -21.18
CA TYR A 355 -13.49 13.06 -20.95
C TYR A 355 -13.07 13.24 -19.48
N VAL A 356 -13.90 12.77 -18.55
CA VAL A 356 -13.69 12.98 -17.10
C VAL A 356 -13.33 11.66 -16.41
N THR A 357 -12.08 11.56 -15.95
CA THR A 357 -11.51 10.38 -15.27
C THR A 357 -11.42 10.58 -13.75
N ASP A 358 -11.05 9.54 -13.00
CA ASP A 358 -10.76 9.66 -11.56
C ASP A 358 -9.60 10.64 -11.31
N ALA A 359 -8.64 10.73 -12.24
CA ALA A 359 -7.50 11.63 -12.16
C ALA A 359 -7.93 13.10 -12.23
N THR A 360 -8.87 13.45 -13.12
CA THR A 360 -9.37 14.83 -13.25
C THR A 360 -9.98 15.34 -11.94
N VAL A 361 -10.73 14.50 -11.23
CA VAL A 361 -11.38 14.84 -9.96
C VAL A 361 -10.33 15.14 -8.89
N VAL A 362 -9.35 14.25 -8.72
CA VAL A 362 -8.34 14.44 -7.67
C VAL A 362 -7.40 15.60 -7.99
N MET A 363 -7.04 15.80 -9.27
CA MET A 363 -6.22 16.94 -9.68
C MET A 363 -6.95 18.26 -9.48
N PHE A 364 -8.26 18.31 -9.73
CA PHE A 364 -9.08 19.48 -9.43
C PHE A 364 -9.06 19.83 -7.93
N ILE A 365 -9.27 18.84 -7.06
CA ILE A 365 -9.21 19.05 -5.61
C ILE A 365 -7.81 19.47 -5.15
N SER A 366 -6.76 18.84 -5.69
CA SER A 366 -5.37 19.20 -5.40
C SER A 366 -5.07 20.64 -5.79
N LEU A 367 -5.52 21.09 -6.98
CA LEU A 367 -5.38 22.48 -7.41
C LEU A 367 -6.14 23.44 -6.50
N LEU A 368 -7.36 23.09 -6.06
CA LEU A 368 -8.10 23.90 -5.09
C LEU A 368 -7.35 24.07 -3.76
N MET A 369 -6.59 23.07 -3.31
CA MET A 369 -5.77 23.18 -2.09
C MET A 369 -4.62 24.20 -2.23
N PHE A 370 -4.14 24.49 -3.44
CA PHE A 370 -3.18 25.58 -3.67
C PHE A 370 -3.85 26.96 -3.73
N LEU A 371 -5.16 27.02 -3.97
CA LEU A 371 -5.90 28.27 -4.09
C LEU A 371 -6.53 28.73 -2.77
N ILE A 372 -6.97 27.78 -1.93
CA ILE A 372 -7.68 28.09 -0.68
C ILE A 372 -6.67 28.49 0.42
N PRO A 373 -6.85 29.64 1.10
CA PRO A 373 -5.97 30.08 2.18
C PRO A 373 -6.15 29.23 3.45
N SER A 374 -5.10 29.13 4.26
CA SER A 374 -5.10 28.35 5.50
C SER A 374 -5.87 28.99 6.66
N GLU A 375 -6.14 30.28 6.57
CA GLU A 375 -6.92 31.04 7.55
C GLU A 375 -8.02 31.82 6.82
N ILE A 376 -9.10 32.14 7.53
CA ILE A 376 -10.17 32.95 6.98
C ILE A 376 -9.59 34.34 6.73
N PRO A 377 -9.65 34.89 5.50
CA PRO A 377 -9.17 36.24 5.26
C PRO A 377 -9.99 37.21 6.11
N THR A 378 -9.34 37.85 7.08
CA THR A 378 -9.93 38.86 7.97
C THR A 378 -10.16 40.17 7.19
N TYR A 379 -11.01 40.11 6.17
CA TYR A 379 -11.26 41.22 5.23
C TYR A 379 -12.20 42.28 5.83
N LEU A 380 -12.89 41.96 6.93
CA LEU A 380 -13.98 42.80 7.46
C LEU A 380 -13.56 43.84 8.53
N TYR A 381 -12.32 43.84 9.05
CA TYR A 381 -12.00 44.70 10.21
C TYR A 381 -10.58 45.30 10.31
N SER A 382 -9.67 45.17 9.34
CA SER A 382 -8.31 45.71 9.52
C SER A 382 -7.70 46.35 8.27
N THR A 383 -7.32 47.62 8.39
CA THR A 383 -6.64 48.49 7.41
C THR A 383 -5.10 48.35 7.43
N LYS A 384 -4.56 47.21 7.88
CA LYS A 384 -3.10 46.96 7.88
C LYS A 384 -2.69 45.94 6.82
N GLN A 385 -1.45 46.07 6.34
CA GLN A 385 -0.78 45.20 5.35
C GLN A 385 -1.30 43.77 5.41
N ILE A 386 -1.91 43.32 4.32
CA ILE A 386 -2.48 41.97 4.19
C ILE A 386 -1.30 40.99 4.28
N PRO A 387 -1.16 40.19 5.35
CA PRO A 387 -0.18 39.12 5.36
C PRO A 387 -0.55 38.15 4.23
N VAL A 388 0.45 37.68 3.47
CA VAL A 388 0.21 36.62 2.49
C VAL A 388 -0.10 35.35 3.28
N LEU A 389 -1.38 35.01 3.39
CA LEU A 389 -1.79 33.77 4.06
C LEU A 389 -1.25 32.58 3.24
N PRO A 390 -0.59 31.60 3.86
CA PRO A 390 -0.20 30.41 3.14
C PRO A 390 -1.45 29.67 2.65
N ALA A 391 -1.38 29.08 1.46
CA ALA A 391 -2.42 28.18 0.98
C ALA A 391 -2.47 26.91 1.84
N LEU A 392 -3.51 26.10 1.68
CA LEU A 392 -3.59 24.79 2.35
C LEU A 392 -2.43 23.87 1.95
N LEU A 393 -1.91 24.03 0.74
CA LEU A 393 -0.77 23.29 0.22
C LEU A 393 0.20 24.22 -0.52
N ASP A 394 1.50 24.10 -0.23
CA ASP A 394 2.57 24.83 -0.91
C ASP A 394 3.47 23.88 -1.71
N TRP A 395 4.05 24.38 -2.81
CA TRP A 395 4.85 23.54 -3.71
C TRP A 395 6.12 23.01 -3.05
N LYS A 396 6.68 23.75 -2.09
CA LYS A 396 7.88 23.33 -1.36
C LYS A 396 7.59 22.09 -0.52
N THR A 397 6.48 22.08 0.23
CA THR A 397 6.03 20.91 0.98
C THR A 397 5.76 19.72 0.07
N VAL A 398 5.07 19.93 -1.06
CA VAL A 398 4.81 18.86 -2.03
C VAL A 398 6.11 18.28 -2.57
N ASN A 399 7.03 19.12 -3.06
CA ASN A 399 8.29 18.65 -3.61
C ASN A 399 9.16 17.88 -2.60
N GLN A 400 9.11 18.26 -1.31
CA GLN A 400 9.87 17.60 -0.26
C GLN A 400 9.27 16.26 0.19
N LYS A 401 7.94 16.15 0.21
CA LYS A 401 7.24 14.96 0.72
C LYS A 401 6.82 13.98 -0.38
N MET A 402 6.81 14.40 -1.63
CA MET A 402 6.36 13.57 -2.75
C MET A 402 7.39 12.47 -3.08
N PRO A 403 6.98 11.18 -3.12
CA PRO A 403 7.85 10.08 -3.51
C PRO A 403 8.00 10.00 -5.04
N TRP A 404 8.79 10.90 -5.63
CA TRP A 404 9.03 10.98 -7.08
C TRP A 404 9.53 9.68 -7.70
N ASN A 405 10.29 8.89 -6.95
CA ASN A 405 10.75 7.56 -7.36
C ASN A 405 9.58 6.64 -7.73
N ILE A 406 8.46 6.69 -7.01
CA ILE A 406 7.28 5.85 -7.27
C ILE A 406 6.51 6.36 -8.51
N VAL A 407 6.41 7.68 -8.68
CA VAL A 407 5.77 8.30 -9.86
C VAL A 407 6.48 7.87 -11.15
N ILE A 408 7.83 7.87 -11.15
CA ILE A 408 8.64 7.42 -12.29
C ILE A 408 8.54 5.90 -12.47
N LEU A 409 8.51 5.14 -11.37
CA LEU A 409 8.37 3.69 -11.38
C LEU A 409 7.09 3.22 -12.09
N LEU A 410 5.96 3.87 -11.82
CA LEU A 410 4.69 3.60 -12.50
C LEU A 410 4.83 3.76 -14.02
N GLY A 411 5.42 4.88 -14.46
CA GLY A 411 5.65 5.16 -15.88
C GLY A 411 6.55 4.12 -16.55
N GLY A 412 7.63 3.70 -15.90
CA GLY A 412 8.49 2.62 -16.39
C GLY A 412 7.76 1.29 -16.52
N GLY A 413 6.83 1.02 -15.61
CA GLY A 413 5.96 -0.15 -15.70
C GLY A 413 5.01 -0.11 -16.89
N PHE A 414 4.34 1.02 -17.11
CA PHE A 414 3.43 1.17 -18.26
C PHE A 414 4.19 1.04 -19.58
N ALA A 415 5.39 1.62 -19.64
CA ALA A 415 6.31 1.42 -20.76
C ALA A 415 6.60 -0.07 -20.98
N LEU A 416 6.97 -0.84 -19.94
CA LEU A 416 7.21 -2.28 -20.07
C LEU A 416 6.01 -3.06 -20.63
N ALA A 417 4.80 -2.75 -20.17
CA ALA A 417 3.59 -3.38 -20.71
C ALA A 417 3.41 -3.10 -22.19
N LYS A 418 3.47 -1.82 -22.56
CA LYS A 418 3.30 -1.41 -23.95
C LYS A 418 4.42 -1.95 -24.84
N GLY A 419 5.65 -2.02 -24.32
CA GLY A 419 6.79 -2.63 -25.00
C GLY A 419 6.62 -4.13 -25.20
N SER A 420 6.02 -4.84 -24.25
CA SER A 420 5.71 -6.28 -24.36
C SER A 420 4.66 -6.58 -25.42
N GLU A 421 3.68 -5.69 -25.56
CA GLU A 421 2.66 -5.75 -26.61
C GLU A 421 3.25 -5.47 -27.99
N GLU A 422 3.93 -4.32 -28.17
CA GLU A 422 4.50 -3.90 -29.47
C GLU A 422 5.59 -4.87 -29.95
N SER A 423 6.32 -5.52 -29.04
CA SER A 423 7.36 -6.49 -29.41
C SER A 423 6.82 -7.90 -29.72
N GLY A 424 5.52 -8.15 -29.55
CA GLY A 424 4.92 -9.50 -29.65
C GLY A 424 5.27 -10.46 -28.50
N LEU A 425 6.00 -9.99 -27.47
CA LEU A 425 6.46 -10.84 -26.36
C LEU A 425 5.28 -11.40 -25.56
N SER A 426 4.24 -10.57 -25.38
CA SER A 426 2.99 -10.96 -24.71
C SER A 426 2.35 -12.18 -25.39
N GLU A 427 2.26 -12.18 -26.73
CA GLU A 427 1.67 -13.27 -27.50
C GLU A 427 2.56 -14.53 -27.48
N TRP A 428 3.87 -14.34 -27.60
CA TRP A 428 4.84 -15.44 -27.51
C TRP A 428 4.75 -16.17 -26.16
N LEU A 429 4.77 -15.41 -25.06
CA LEU A 429 4.74 -15.96 -23.71
C LEU A 429 3.38 -16.61 -23.42
N GLY A 430 2.29 -15.99 -23.87
CA GLY A 430 0.94 -16.56 -23.80
C GLY A 430 0.86 -17.93 -24.50
N SER A 431 1.43 -18.07 -25.70
CA SER A 431 1.42 -19.34 -26.46
C SER A 431 2.09 -20.50 -25.71
N LYS A 432 3.10 -20.21 -24.88
CA LYS A 432 3.78 -21.23 -24.05
C LYS A 432 2.97 -21.63 -22.83
N LEU A 433 2.01 -20.79 -22.41
CA LEU A 433 1.14 -21.02 -21.27
C LEU A 433 -0.18 -21.72 -21.67
N THR A 434 -0.41 -22.00 -22.95
CA THR A 434 -1.55 -22.78 -23.46
C THR A 434 -1.83 -24.11 -22.71
N PRO A 435 -0.83 -24.90 -22.26
CA PRO A 435 -1.10 -26.11 -21.49
C PRO A 435 -1.88 -25.89 -20.17
N LEU A 436 -1.85 -24.66 -19.62
CA LEU A 436 -2.62 -24.29 -18.43
C LEU A 436 -4.14 -24.21 -18.70
N GLN A 437 -4.59 -24.16 -19.96
CA GLN A 437 -6.02 -24.16 -20.33
C GLN A 437 -6.77 -25.40 -19.79
N ASN A 438 -6.07 -26.51 -19.56
CA ASN A 438 -6.67 -27.74 -19.03
C ASN A 438 -6.91 -27.70 -17.52
N MET A 439 -6.43 -26.67 -16.82
CA MET A 439 -6.61 -26.50 -15.38
C MET A 439 -7.83 -25.63 -15.08
N SER A 440 -8.52 -25.92 -13.97
CA SER A 440 -9.65 -25.10 -13.51
C SER A 440 -9.19 -23.67 -13.16
N SER A 441 -9.92 -22.66 -13.63
CA SER A 441 -9.57 -21.23 -13.47
C SER A 441 -9.24 -20.81 -12.02
N PRO A 442 -10.01 -21.23 -10.99
CA PRO A 442 -9.66 -20.91 -9.60
C PRO A 442 -8.31 -21.48 -9.14
N ILE A 443 -7.89 -22.64 -9.66
CA ILE A 443 -6.59 -23.25 -9.31
C ILE A 443 -5.45 -22.42 -9.91
N ILE A 444 -5.61 -21.95 -11.14
CA ILE A 444 -4.64 -21.07 -11.81
C ILE A 444 -4.45 -19.80 -10.96
N VAL A 445 -5.54 -19.14 -10.58
CA VAL A 445 -5.48 -17.92 -9.75
C VAL A 445 -4.84 -18.19 -8.40
N LEU A 446 -5.15 -19.32 -7.74
CA LEU A 446 -4.54 -19.69 -6.46
C LEU A 446 -3.01 -19.83 -6.59
N LEU A 447 -2.54 -20.56 -7.59
CA LEU A 447 -1.10 -20.78 -7.82
C LEU A 447 -0.38 -19.46 -8.11
N LEU A 448 -0.99 -18.59 -8.92
CA LEU A 448 -0.44 -17.28 -9.24
C LEU A 448 -0.43 -16.33 -8.03
N CYS A 449 -1.47 -16.34 -7.20
CA CYS A 449 -1.50 -15.57 -5.96
C CYS A 449 -0.40 -16.01 -4.99
N LEU A 450 -0.20 -17.33 -4.84
CA LEU A 450 0.90 -17.87 -4.01
C LEU A 450 2.28 -17.50 -4.57
N LEU A 451 2.46 -17.58 -5.89
CA LEU A 451 3.70 -17.16 -6.54
C LEU A 451 3.99 -15.67 -6.29
N VAL A 452 2.99 -14.80 -6.48
CA VAL A 452 3.16 -13.36 -6.29
C VAL A 452 3.37 -13.02 -4.80
N ALA A 453 2.61 -13.65 -3.90
CA ALA A 453 2.75 -13.44 -2.45
C ALA A 453 4.13 -13.88 -1.93
N THR A 454 4.70 -14.97 -2.45
CA THR A 454 6.06 -15.40 -2.07
C THR A 454 7.14 -14.50 -2.70
N PHE A 455 6.95 -14.06 -3.94
CA PHE A 455 7.92 -13.20 -4.62
C PHE A 455 7.98 -11.80 -4.01
N THR A 456 6.85 -11.25 -3.56
CA THR A 456 6.79 -9.92 -2.92
C THR A 456 7.44 -9.88 -1.54
N GLU A 457 7.78 -11.02 -0.92
CA GLU A 457 8.54 -11.02 0.35
C GLU A 457 10.01 -10.62 0.14
N CYS A 458 10.54 -10.89 -1.06
CA CYS A 458 11.93 -10.62 -1.41
C CYS A 458 12.09 -9.38 -2.27
N THR A 459 11.00 -8.77 -2.72
CA THR A 459 11.00 -7.69 -3.71
C THR A 459 9.96 -6.63 -3.37
N SER A 460 10.13 -5.39 -3.84
CA SER A 460 9.14 -4.33 -3.60
C SER A 460 7.79 -4.66 -4.25
N ASN A 461 6.69 -4.51 -3.51
CA ASN A 461 5.31 -4.75 -3.97
C ASN A 461 5.01 -4.14 -5.36
N VAL A 462 5.55 -2.94 -5.60
CA VAL A 462 5.33 -2.19 -6.85
C VAL A 462 6.09 -2.81 -8.00
N ALA A 463 7.34 -3.21 -7.76
CA ALA A 463 8.17 -3.90 -8.74
C ALA A 463 7.56 -5.28 -9.09
N THR A 464 7.12 -6.04 -8.09
CA THR A 464 6.43 -7.32 -8.28
C THR A 464 5.20 -7.17 -9.18
N THR A 465 4.32 -6.22 -8.84
CA THR A 465 3.08 -5.98 -9.59
C THR A 465 3.38 -5.55 -11.04
N THR A 466 4.35 -4.65 -11.20
CA THR A 466 4.76 -4.14 -12.52
C THR A 466 5.32 -5.24 -13.42
N LEU A 467 6.04 -6.19 -12.83
CA LEU A 467 6.65 -7.30 -13.56
C LEU A 467 5.62 -8.36 -13.96
N PHE A 468 4.76 -8.78 -13.03
CA PHE A 468 3.86 -9.90 -13.27
C PHE A 468 2.62 -9.50 -14.06
N LEU A 469 2.00 -8.34 -13.82
CA LEU A 469 0.70 -8.03 -14.42
C LEU A 469 0.65 -8.06 -15.96
N PRO A 470 1.62 -7.53 -16.72
CA PRO A 470 1.59 -7.62 -18.17
C PRO A 470 1.61 -9.08 -18.67
N ILE A 471 2.42 -9.91 -18.02
CA ILE A 471 2.55 -11.34 -18.32
C ILE A 471 1.22 -12.06 -18.03
N LEU A 472 0.61 -11.77 -16.88
CA LEU A 472 -0.65 -12.38 -16.47
C LEU A 472 -1.82 -11.96 -17.36
N ALA A 473 -1.84 -10.70 -17.79
CA ALA A 473 -2.84 -10.19 -18.72
C ALA A 473 -2.74 -10.89 -20.10
N ALA A 474 -1.53 -11.00 -20.64
CA ALA A 474 -1.28 -11.68 -21.90
C ALA A 474 -1.66 -13.18 -21.84
N MET A 475 -1.28 -13.84 -20.74
CA MET A 475 -1.69 -15.22 -20.47
C MET A 475 -3.22 -15.34 -20.46
N ALA A 476 -3.92 -14.46 -19.73
CA ALA A 476 -5.38 -14.49 -19.63
C ALA A 476 -6.05 -14.37 -21.00
N GLN A 477 -5.53 -13.50 -21.88
CA GLN A 477 -6.01 -13.40 -23.27
C GLN A 477 -5.80 -14.70 -24.06
N THR A 478 -4.65 -15.36 -23.93
CA THR A 478 -4.37 -16.61 -24.67
C THR A 478 -5.22 -17.78 -24.18
N ILE A 479 -5.53 -17.85 -22.89
CA ILE A 479 -6.37 -18.92 -22.33
C ILE A 479 -7.87 -18.59 -22.32
N CYS A 480 -8.27 -17.48 -22.96
CA CYS A 480 -9.65 -16.99 -23.00
C CYS A 480 -10.29 -16.81 -21.61
N LEU A 481 -9.48 -16.42 -20.62
CA LEU A 481 -9.91 -16.09 -19.27
C LEU A 481 -10.05 -14.58 -19.12
N ASN A 482 -11.09 -14.11 -18.44
CA ASN A 482 -11.26 -12.69 -18.17
C ASN A 482 -9.98 -12.13 -17.47
N PRO A 483 -9.27 -11.14 -18.04
CA PRO A 483 -8.03 -10.63 -17.47
C PRO A 483 -8.16 -10.14 -16.02
N LEU A 484 -9.31 -9.58 -15.66
CA LEU A 484 -9.57 -9.11 -14.30
C LEU A 484 -9.61 -10.25 -13.28
N TYR A 485 -10.00 -11.46 -13.70
CA TYR A 485 -10.04 -12.64 -12.83
C TYR A 485 -8.65 -13.06 -12.34
N VAL A 486 -7.57 -12.64 -13.02
CA VAL A 486 -6.18 -12.89 -12.62
C VAL A 486 -5.51 -11.61 -12.08
N MET A 487 -5.69 -10.47 -12.77
CA MET A 487 -5.01 -9.22 -12.43
C MET A 487 -5.41 -8.68 -11.05
N LEU A 488 -6.72 -8.66 -10.72
CA LEU A 488 -7.21 -8.20 -9.41
C LEU A 488 -6.59 -8.99 -8.25
N PRO A 489 -6.74 -10.32 -8.15
CA PRO A 489 -6.26 -11.09 -7.02
C PRO A 489 -4.72 -11.14 -6.92
N CYS A 490 -4.00 -11.15 -8.05
CA CYS A 490 -2.54 -11.08 -8.02
C CYS A 490 -2.03 -9.71 -7.53
N THR A 491 -2.71 -8.62 -7.86
CA THR A 491 -2.37 -7.28 -7.36
C THR A 491 -2.53 -7.19 -5.84
N LEU A 492 -3.64 -7.69 -5.32
CA LEU A 492 -3.87 -7.73 -3.87
C LEU A 492 -2.82 -8.63 -3.18
N SER A 493 -2.45 -9.74 -3.83
CA SER A 493 -1.44 -10.68 -3.32
C SER A 493 -0.04 -10.06 -3.27
N ALA A 494 0.30 -9.16 -4.18
CA ALA A 494 1.55 -8.39 -4.13
C ALA A 494 1.61 -7.41 -2.93
N SER A 495 0.50 -7.17 -2.24
CA SER A 495 0.48 -6.40 -0.98
C SER A 495 0.56 -7.28 0.28
N LEU A 496 0.53 -8.61 0.14
CA LEU A 496 0.61 -9.59 1.23
C LEU A 496 2.07 -9.94 1.55
N ALA A 497 2.85 -8.93 1.94
CA ALA A 497 4.24 -9.07 2.32
C ALA A 497 4.39 -8.95 3.85
N PHE A 498 4.14 -10.05 4.57
CA PHE A 498 4.06 -10.09 6.04
C PHE A 498 5.24 -10.80 6.71
N MET A 499 6.05 -11.59 6.00
CA MET A 499 7.04 -12.47 6.62
C MET A 499 8.37 -11.77 6.95
N LEU A 500 8.88 -10.95 6.03
CA LEU A 500 10.23 -10.37 6.17
C LEU A 500 10.20 -8.88 6.54
N PRO A 501 11.15 -8.41 7.39
CA PRO A 501 11.28 -6.99 7.71
C PRO A 501 11.56 -6.10 6.50
N VAL A 502 12.35 -6.61 5.54
CA VAL A 502 12.81 -5.86 4.37
C VAL A 502 11.71 -5.74 3.31
N ALA A 503 10.71 -6.64 3.33
CA ALA A 503 9.70 -6.72 2.28
C ALA A 503 8.89 -5.43 2.13
N THR A 504 8.55 -4.77 3.24
CA THR A 504 7.82 -3.50 3.21
C THR A 504 8.36 -2.51 4.24
N PRO A 505 8.34 -1.19 3.95
CA PRO A 505 8.74 -0.19 4.93
C PRO A 505 7.96 -0.25 6.26
N PRO A 506 6.62 -0.50 6.30
CA PRO A 506 5.90 -0.78 7.54
C PRO A 506 6.54 -1.88 8.40
N ASN A 507 6.93 -3.00 7.79
CA ASN A 507 7.58 -4.11 8.49
C ASN A 507 8.94 -3.69 9.05
N ALA A 508 9.75 -2.95 8.28
CA ALA A 508 11.05 -2.46 8.73
C ALA A 508 10.93 -1.49 9.91
N ILE A 509 9.94 -0.59 9.89
CA ILE A 509 9.67 0.34 11.00
C ILE A 509 9.27 -0.46 12.24
N ALA A 510 8.31 -1.39 12.12
CA ALA A 510 7.92 -2.24 13.24
C ALA A 510 9.07 -3.07 13.80
N PHE A 511 9.94 -3.59 12.93
CA PHE A 511 11.10 -4.35 13.35
C PHE A 511 12.09 -3.49 14.16
N SER A 512 12.34 -2.26 13.72
CA SER A 512 13.27 -1.34 14.39
C SER A 512 12.79 -0.84 15.76
N TYR A 513 11.48 -0.62 15.91
CA TYR A 513 10.88 -0.08 17.13
C TYR A 513 10.37 -1.18 18.07
N GLY A 514 9.77 -2.24 17.55
CA GLY A 514 9.02 -3.26 18.30
C GLY A 514 9.84 -4.37 18.96
N GLN A 515 11.18 -4.27 18.98
CA GLN A 515 12.09 -5.29 19.51
C GLN A 515 11.78 -6.71 18.97
N LEU A 516 11.40 -6.80 17.71
CA LEU A 516 10.99 -8.03 17.04
C LEU A 516 12.21 -8.85 16.62
N LYS A 517 12.09 -10.19 16.66
CA LYS A 517 13.02 -11.09 15.97
C LYS A 517 12.44 -11.47 14.61
N VAL A 518 13.31 -11.81 13.66
CA VAL A 518 12.87 -12.22 12.31
C VAL A 518 11.94 -13.44 12.38
N ILE A 519 12.20 -14.37 13.29
CA ILE A 519 11.36 -15.55 13.51
C ILE A 519 9.93 -15.19 13.97
N ASP A 520 9.78 -14.11 14.75
CA ASP A 520 8.46 -13.64 15.22
C ASP A 520 7.63 -13.16 14.02
N MET A 521 8.27 -12.48 13.04
CA MET A 521 7.62 -12.00 11.82
C MET A 521 7.31 -13.14 10.84
N VAL A 522 8.26 -14.05 10.61
CA VAL A 522 8.06 -15.18 9.69
C VAL A 522 6.94 -16.10 10.19
N SER A 523 6.90 -16.40 11.48
CA SER A 523 5.87 -17.26 12.07
C SER A 523 4.48 -16.60 12.03
N THR A 524 4.38 -15.30 12.35
CA THR A 524 3.10 -14.59 12.27
C THR A 524 2.65 -14.37 10.82
N GLY A 525 3.57 -13.94 9.96
CA GLY A 525 3.32 -13.54 8.58
C GLY A 525 3.00 -14.70 7.66
N SER A 526 3.61 -15.88 7.83
CA SER A 526 3.31 -17.04 6.99
C SER A 526 1.83 -17.45 7.05
N VAL A 527 1.25 -17.46 8.25
CA VAL A 527 -0.19 -17.74 8.44
C VAL A 527 -1.04 -16.62 7.85
N LEU A 528 -0.64 -15.36 8.01
CA LEU A 528 -1.35 -14.22 7.42
C LEU A 528 -1.32 -14.21 5.90
N ASN A 529 -0.21 -14.63 5.26
CA ASN A 529 -0.13 -14.76 3.81
C ASN A 529 -1.13 -15.82 3.32
N ILE A 530 -1.22 -16.98 3.98
CA ILE A 530 -2.19 -18.02 3.66
C ILE A 530 -3.62 -17.50 3.84
N LEU A 531 -3.93 -16.88 4.97
CA LEU A 531 -5.25 -16.29 5.22
C LEU A 531 -5.60 -15.20 4.21
N GLY A 532 -4.62 -14.37 3.82
CA GLY A 532 -4.75 -13.33 2.82
C GLY A 532 -5.09 -13.89 1.44
N VAL A 533 -4.33 -14.88 0.97
CA VAL A 533 -4.59 -15.54 -0.31
C VAL A 533 -5.96 -16.21 -0.31
N LEU A 534 -6.33 -16.92 0.77
CA LEU A 534 -7.67 -17.52 0.89
C LEU A 534 -8.79 -16.47 0.88
N THR A 535 -8.57 -15.32 1.51
CA THR A 535 -9.53 -14.20 1.54
C THR A 535 -9.70 -13.58 0.16
N ILE A 536 -8.61 -13.40 -0.58
CA ILE A 536 -8.62 -12.91 -1.97
C ILE A 536 -9.34 -13.92 -2.89
N MET A 537 -9.05 -15.21 -2.71
CA MET A 537 -9.72 -16.27 -3.47
C MET A 537 -11.22 -16.32 -3.20
N LEU A 538 -11.62 -16.14 -1.94
CA LEU A 538 -13.03 -16.01 -1.59
C LEU A 538 -13.64 -14.78 -2.27
N ALA A 539 -12.97 -13.63 -2.21
CA ALA A 539 -13.46 -12.38 -2.77
C ALA A 539 -13.71 -12.47 -4.29
N ILE A 540 -12.73 -12.95 -5.05
CA ILE A 540 -12.83 -13.01 -6.52
C ILE A 540 -13.88 -14.03 -6.99
N ASN A 541 -14.09 -15.12 -6.25
CA ASN A 541 -15.05 -16.17 -6.60
C ASN A 541 -16.46 -15.96 -6.04
N THR A 542 -16.68 -14.94 -5.19
CA THR A 542 -18.01 -14.68 -4.60
C THR A 542 -18.59 -13.36 -5.04
N TRP A 543 -18.10 -12.21 -4.53
CA TRP A 543 -18.62 -10.89 -4.89
C TRP A 543 -17.88 -10.24 -6.06
N GLY A 544 -16.60 -10.57 -6.29
CA GLY A 544 -15.87 -10.11 -7.46
C GLY A 544 -16.45 -10.68 -8.77
N TYR A 545 -16.94 -11.91 -8.71
CA TYR A 545 -17.51 -12.63 -9.85
C TYR A 545 -18.71 -11.92 -10.50
N PRO A 546 -19.79 -11.56 -9.78
CA PRO A 546 -20.89 -10.77 -10.34
C PRO A 546 -20.54 -9.29 -10.56
N LEU A 547 -19.62 -8.72 -9.77
CA LEU A 547 -19.28 -7.29 -9.87
C LEU A 547 -18.59 -6.95 -11.21
N PHE A 548 -17.75 -7.85 -11.72
CA PHE A 548 -16.99 -7.64 -12.95
C PHE A 548 -17.41 -8.56 -14.10
N ASP A 549 -18.53 -9.27 -13.96
CA ASP A 549 -19.02 -10.30 -14.88
C ASP A 549 -17.91 -11.25 -15.38
N LEU A 550 -17.27 -11.93 -14.41
CA LEU A 550 -16.10 -12.77 -14.67
C LEU A 550 -16.45 -14.13 -15.33
N ASN A 551 -17.72 -14.34 -15.69
CA ASN A 551 -18.22 -15.53 -16.40
C ASN A 551 -17.76 -15.59 -17.86
N HIS A 552 -17.71 -14.42 -18.49
CA HIS A 552 -17.52 -14.31 -19.92
C HIS A 552 -16.19 -13.63 -20.22
N PHE A 553 -15.59 -14.03 -21.33
CA PHE A 553 -14.46 -13.29 -21.86
C PHE A 553 -14.97 -11.94 -22.41
N PRO A 554 -14.48 -10.82 -21.88
CA PRO A 554 -15.06 -9.53 -22.24
C PRO A 554 -14.64 -9.11 -23.65
N VAL A 555 -15.57 -8.49 -24.39
CA VAL A 555 -15.35 -8.05 -25.78
C VAL A 555 -14.18 -7.06 -25.88
N TRP A 556 -13.99 -6.21 -24.86
CA TRP A 556 -12.88 -5.26 -24.82
C TRP A 556 -11.50 -5.91 -24.65
N ALA A 557 -11.42 -7.16 -24.19
CA ALA A 557 -10.16 -7.90 -24.06
C ALA A 557 -9.80 -8.69 -25.33
N ASN A 558 -10.72 -8.78 -26.29
CA ASN A 558 -10.54 -9.51 -27.54
C ASN A 558 -9.68 -8.67 -28.49
N SER A 559 -8.36 -8.85 -28.41
CA SER A 559 -7.40 -8.21 -29.32
C SER A 559 -7.49 -8.83 -30.71
N THR A 560 -8.53 -8.47 -31.45
CA THR A 560 -8.50 -8.53 -32.92
C THR A 560 -7.90 -7.21 -33.37
N SER A 561 -6.56 -7.08 -33.29
CA SER A 561 -5.88 -5.88 -33.79
C SER A 561 -6.24 -5.67 -35.26
N THR A 562 -6.85 -4.53 -35.53
CA THR A 562 -7.21 -3.98 -36.84
C THR A 562 -5.97 -3.76 -37.72
N GLN A 563 -5.42 -4.84 -38.27
CA GLN A 563 -4.61 -4.82 -39.49
C GLN A 563 -4.93 -6.07 -40.31
N HIS A 564 -5.47 -5.84 -41.52
CA HIS A 564 -6.02 -6.80 -42.48
C HIS A 564 -7.48 -7.24 -42.25
N LEU A 565 -8.39 -6.53 -42.93
CA LEU A 565 -9.69 -7.00 -43.36
C LEU A 565 -9.49 -8.27 -44.21
N GLU A 566 -9.42 -9.44 -43.57
CA GLU A 566 -9.72 -10.75 -44.16
C GLU A 566 -9.89 -11.77 -43.02
N THR A 567 -11.16 -12.08 -42.73
CA THR A 567 -11.65 -13.36 -42.16
C THR A 567 -10.75 -14.05 -41.11
N LYS A 568 -10.60 -13.47 -39.91
CA LYS A 568 -10.21 -14.25 -38.73
C LYS A 568 -11.35 -14.26 -37.71
N SER A 569 -11.75 -15.46 -37.31
CA SER A 569 -12.75 -15.69 -36.26
C SER A 569 -12.27 -15.07 -34.93
N PRO A 570 -13.19 -14.78 -33.99
CA PRO A 570 -12.82 -14.44 -32.63
C PRO A 570 -11.79 -15.43 -32.05
N ARG A 571 -10.72 -14.93 -31.41
CA ARG A 571 -9.71 -15.75 -30.68
C ARG A 571 -10.35 -16.47 -29.49
N CYS A 572 -11.34 -15.80 -28.92
CA CYS A 572 -12.27 -16.18 -27.86
C CYS A 572 -13.59 -15.48 -28.25
#